data_AF-A0A7S1V634-F1
#
_entry.id   AF-A0A7S1V634-F1
#
_cell.length_a   1.000
_cell.length_b   1.000
_cell.length_c   1.000
_cell.angle_alpha   90.00
_cell.angle_beta   90.00
_cell.angle_gamma   90.00
#
_symmetry.space_group_name_H-M   'P 1'
#
loop_
_entity.id
_entity.type
_entity.pdbx_description
1 polymer ?
#
loop_
_entity_poly.entity_id
_entity_poly.type
_entity_poly.pdbx_seq_one_letter_code
_entity_poly.pdbx_strand_id
1 'polypeptide(L)'
;ADEDGDWLPVGETLVGPEANGQFGSSIALSGDGQTLAISSPNNHADGTSKGEVFVFRLNGSVWDQAGSSIIGDANLDRFGRSITISHDGTRLAGSSYFHRAQRGQVRVFDLLDDNEWYLVQEAE
;
A
#
# COMPACT_ATOMS: atom_id res chain seq x y z
N ALA A 1 -15.06 14.59 13.33
CA ALA A 1 -14.99 16.02 13.66
C ALA A 1 -15.20 16.16 15.15
N ASP A 2 -14.59 17.14 15.79
CA ASP A 2 -14.93 17.47 17.18
C ASP A 2 -16.31 18.15 17.26
N GLU A 3 -16.69 18.57 18.47
CA GLU A 3 -17.97 19.22 18.75
C GLU A 3 -18.14 20.53 17.98
N ASP A 4 -17.04 21.14 17.52
CA ASP A 4 -17.00 22.39 16.77
C ASP A 4 -16.96 22.17 15.24
N GLY A 5 -16.92 20.90 14.79
CA GLY A 5 -16.88 20.55 13.38
C GLY A 5 -15.47 20.53 12.78
N ASP A 6 -14.43 20.65 13.60
CA ASP A 6 -13.05 20.64 13.13
C ASP A 6 -12.59 19.21 12.81
N TRP A 7 -11.78 19.12 11.76
CA TRP A 7 -11.17 17.87 11.32
C TRP A 7 -10.00 17.53 12.23
N LEU A 8 -10.24 16.61 13.16
CA LEU A 8 -9.18 16.01 13.95
C LEU A 8 -8.51 14.86 13.17
N PRO A 9 -7.17 14.77 13.20
CA PRO A 9 -6.47 13.64 12.61
C PRO A 9 -6.81 12.36 13.36
N VAL A 10 -6.88 11.25 12.61
CA VAL A 10 -6.97 9.90 13.19
C VAL A 10 -5.58 9.30 13.14
N GLY A 11 -4.96 9.17 14.32
CA GLY A 11 -3.61 8.66 14.48
C GLY A 11 -2.49 9.61 14.08
N GLU A 12 -1.27 9.09 14.15
CA GLU A 12 -0.03 9.81 13.85
C GLU A 12 0.20 10.01 12.34
N THR A 13 1.07 10.98 12.02
CA THR A 13 1.58 11.16 10.66
C THR A 13 2.49 9.98 10.29
N LEU A 14 2.11 9.25 9.24
CA LEU A 14 2.94 8.19 8.66
C LEU A 14 4.00 8.79 7.72
N VAL A 15 5.25 8.37 7.89
CA VAL A 15 6.40 8.81 7.07
C VAL A 15 7.06 7.59 6.42
N GLY A 16 7.30 7.69 5.11
CA GLY A 16 7.95 6.61 4.36
C GLY A 16 9.40 6.38 4.77
N PRO A 17 9.91 5.15 4.63
CA PRO A 17 11.23 4.76 5.14
C PRO A 17 12.41 5.34 4.33
N GLU A 18 12.23 5.61 3.03
CA GLU A 18 13.32 6.00 2.14
C GLU A 18 13.13 7.39 1.54
N ALA A 19 14.24 8.15 1.51
CA ALA A 19 14.30 9.42 0.80
C ALA A 19 14.09 9.17 -0.71
N ASN A 20 13.20 9.95 -1.33
CA ASN A 20 12.78 9.82 -2.74
C ASN A 20 11.99 8.54 -3.09
N GLY A 21 11.60 7.72 -2.11
CA GLY A 21 10.76 6.52 -2.34
C GLY A 21 9.37 6.83 -2.90
N GLN A 22 8.92 8.08 -2.77
CA GLN A 22 7.59 8.56 -3.15
C GLN A 22 6.46 7.93 -2.32
N PHE A 23 6.70 7.74 -1.02
CA PHE A 23 5.67 7.30 -0.09
C PHE A 23 4.47 8.24 -0.14
N GLY A 24 3.26 7.68 -0.27
CA GLY A 24 2.04 8.45 -0.49
C GLY A 24 1.74 8.74 -1.97
N SER A 25 2.47 8.15 -2.92
CA SER A 25 2.18 8.34 -4.36
C SER A 25 0.78 7.84 -4.76
N SER A 26 0.25 6.85 -4.07
CA SER A 26 -1.09 6.32 -4.20
C SER A 26 -1.53 5.82 -2.82
N ILE A 27 -2.79 6.08 -2.48
CA ILE A 27 -3.39 5.73 -1.18
C ILE A 27 -4.75 5.10 -1.42
N ALA A 28 -5.12 4.13 -0.58
CA ALA A 28 -6.45 3.53 -0.56
C ALA A 28 -6.89 3.27 0.88
N LEU A 29 -8.10 3.70 1.23
CA LEU A 29 -8.71 3.45 2.53
C LEU A 29 -9.85 2.45 2.34
N SER A 30 -9.95 1.46 3.22
CA SER A 30 -11.08 0.52 3.23
C SER A 30 -12.39 1.24 3.52
N GLY A 31 -13.50 0.60 3.17
CA GLY A 31 -14.82 1.22 3.31
C GLY A 31 -15.28 1.36 4.76
N ASP A 32 -14.74 0.53 5.67
CA ASP A 32 -14.90 0.69 7.11
C ASP A 32 -13.93 1.72 7.73
N GLY A 33 -12.98 2.25 6.95
CA GLY A 33 -11.98 3.22 7.42
C GLY A 33 -10.87 2.64 8.28
N GLN A 34 -10.83 1.31 8.47
CA GLN A 34 -9.91 0.67 9.42
C GLN A 34 -8.59 0.21 8.79
N THR A 35 -8.49 0.17 7.46
CA THR A 35 -7.30 -0.30 6.74
C THR A 35 -6.86 0.71 5.70
N LEU A 36 -5.62 1.18 5.81
CA LEU A 36 -5.01 2.16 4.93
C LEU A 36 -3.82 1.54 4.18
N ALA A 37 -3.89 1.51 2.87
CA ALA A 37 -2.78 1.12 2.01
C ALA A 37 -2.09 2.36 1.43
N ILE A 38 -0.75 2.36 1.41
CA ILE A 38 0.09 3.46 0.95
C ILE A 38 1.22 2.90 0.08
N SER A 39 1.36 3.40 -1.14
CA SER A 39 2.45 3.01 -2.03
C SER A 39 3.67 3.93 -1.95
N SER A 40 4.84 3.38 -2.23
CA SER A 40 6.13 4.06 -2.41
C SER A 40 6.81 3.47 -3.67
N PRO A 41 6.39 3.88 -4.89
CA PRO A 41 6.74 3.21 -6.14
C PRO A 41 8.23 3.30 -6.53
N ASN A 42 9.00 4.24 -5.97
CA ASN A 42 10.45 4.27 -6.18
C ASN A 42 11.21 3.60 -5.04
N ASN A 43 10.51 3.02 -4.08
CA ASN A 43 11.11 2.37 -2.93
C ASN A 43 11.57 0.96 -3.26
N HIS A 44 12.76 0.61 -2.79
CA HIS A 44 13.15 -0.75 -2.39
C HIS A 44 14.54 -0.70 -1.75
N ALA A 45 14.80 -1.53 -0.74
CA ALA A 45 16.04 -1.52 0.06
C ALA A 45 17.34 -1.74 -0.75
N ASP A 46 17.26 -2.35 -1.94
CA ASP A 46 18.41 -2.57 -2.82
C ASP A 46 18.66 -1.42 -3.84
N GLY A 47 17.84 -0.36 -3.80
CA GLY A 47 17.92 0.80 -4.69
C GLY A 47 17.32 0.60 -6.09
N THR A 48 16.67 -0.53 -6.39
CA THR A 48 16.23 -0.87 -7.75
C THR A 48 14.85 -0.33 -8.15
N SER A 49 14.19 0.46 -7.30
CA SER A 49 12.84 1.01 -7.55
C SER A 49 11.81 -0.06 -7.98
N LYS A 50 11.78 -1.21 -7.27
CA LYS A 50 10.74 -2.23 -7.49
C LYS A 50 9.36 -1.72 -7.12
N GLY A 51 9.29 -0.77 -6.18
CA GLY A 51 8.07 -0.26 -5.61
C GLY A 51 7.64 -1.11 -4.43
N GLU A 52 7.11 -0.46 -3.41
CA GLU A 52 6.60 -1.12 -2.21
C GLU A 52 5.22 -0.56 -1.84
N VAL A 53 4.36 -1.41 -1.31
CA VAL A 53 3.06 -1.03 -0.75
C VAL A 53 3.04 -1.44 0.71
N PHE A 54 2.74 -0.47 1.57
CA PHE A 54 2.57 -0.63 3.01
C PHE A 54 1.09 -0.66 3.31
N VAL A 55 0.65 -1.54 4.19
CA VAL A 55 -0.73 -1.57 4.66
C VAL A 55 -0.75 -1.41 6.17
N PHE A 56 -1.60 -0.53 6.66
CA PHE A 56 -1.75 -0.20 8.07
C PHE A 56 -3.17 -0.48 8.50
N ARG A 57 -3.35 -0.97 9.72
CA ARG A 57 -4.64 -1.07 10.39
C ARG A 57 -4.73 -0.10 11.55
N LEU A 58 -5.90 0.52 11.69
CA LEU A 58 -6.19 1.42 12.78
C LEU A 58 -6.51 0.61 14.04
N ASN A 59 -5.70 0.78 15.07
CA ASN A 59 -5.88 0.20 16.39
C ASN A 59 -6.13 1.32 17.40
N GLY A 60 -7.40 1.62 17.64
CA GLY A 60 -7.82 2.79 18.42
C GLY A 60 -7.46 4.09 17.68
N SER A 61 -6.35 4.70 18.05
CA SER A 61 -5.84 5.94 17.44
C SER A 61 -4.40 5.79 16.95
N VAL A 62 -3.97 4.57 16.60
CA VAL A 62 -2.61 4.28 16.14
C VAL A 62 -2.70 3.48 14.84
N TRP A 63 -1.86 3.80 13.86
CA TRP A 63 -1.76 3.05 12.60
C TRP A 63 -0.67 2.01 12.69
N ASP A 64 -1.05 0.77 13.02
CA ASP A 64 -0.14 -0.36 13.10
C ASP A 64 0.04 -0.99 11.72
N GLN A 65 1.28 -1.28 11.29
CA GLN A 65 1.50 -1.96 10.01
C GLN A 65 0.95 -3.39 10.05
N ALA A 66 0.10 -3.73 9.07
CA ALA A 66 -0.54 -5.03 8.92
C ALA A 66 0.28 -5.90 7.94
N GLY A 67 1.15 -6.74 8.52
CA GLY A 67 2.05 -7.64 7.81
C GLY A 67 3.25 -6.95 7.16
N SER A 68 4.05 -7.74 6.44
CA SER A 68 5.20 -7.25 5.69
C SER A 68 4.76 -6.36 4.51
N SER A 69 5.63 -5.44 4.07
CA SER A 69 5.35 -4.64 2.87
C SER A 69 5.31 -5.52 1.63
N ILE A 70 4.44 -5.18 0.69
CA ILE A 70 4.30 -5.87 -0.59
C ILE A 70 5.27 -5.26 -1.59
N ILE A 71 6.19 -6.06 -2.13
CA ILE A 71 7.29 -5.59 -2.99
C ILE A 71 7.03 -5.92 -4.47
N GLY A 72 7.43 -5.03 -5.37
CA GLY A 72 7.57 -5.31 -6.81
C GLY A 72 8.41 -6.55 -7.09
N ASP A 73 8.06 -7.32 -8.11
CA ASP A 73 8.81 -8.55 -8.47
C ASP A 73 10.00 -8.29 -9.41
N ALA A 74 10.07 -7.12 -10.04
CA ALA A 74 11.11 -6.75 -10.99
C ALA A 74 11.74 -5.38 -10.68
N ASN A 75 13.00 -5.21 -11.12
CA ASN A 75 13.68 -3.92 -11.04
C ASN A 75 12.96 -2.90 -11.92
N LEU A 76 12.84 -1.66 -11.44
CA LEU A 76 12.16 -0.55 -12.13
C LEU A 76 10.67 -0.80 -12.41
N ASP A 77 10.07 -1.82 -11.81
CA ASP A 77 8.67 -2.19 -12.00
C ASP A 77 7.71 -1.14 -11.44
N ARG A 78 8.15 -0.45 -10.40
CA ARG A 78 7.43 0.62 -9.69
C ARG A 78 6.02 0.19 -9.28
N PHE A 79 5.93 -1.01 -8.72
CA PHE A 79 4.70 -1.56 -8.18
C PHE A 79 4.06 -0.59 -7.20
N GLY A 80 2.73 -0.56 -7.21
CA GLY A 80 1.94 0.37 -6.39
C GLY A 80 1.76 1.74 -7.03
N ARG A 81 2.04 1.91 -8.33
CA ARG A 81 1.75 3.18 -9.03
C ARG A 81 0.28 3.58 -8.95
N SER A 82 -0.60 2.58 -8.90
CA SER A 82 -1.98 2.68 -8.49
C SER A 82 -2.29 1.49 -7.58
N ILE A 83 -3.04 1.74 -6.51
CA ILE A 83 -3.52 0.73 -5.57
C ILE A 83 -5.02 0.90 -5.29
N THR A 84 -5.68 -0.18 -4.91
CA THR A 84 -7.04 -0.19 -4.36
C THR A 84 -7.16 -1.28 -3.31
N ILE A 85 -8.10 -1.12 -2.37
CA ILE A 85 -8.36 -2.07 -1.30
C ILE A 85 -9.87 -2.33 -1.20
N SER A 86 -10.24 -3.54 -0.81
CA SER A 86 -11.63 -3.95 -0.61
C SER A 86 -12.28 -3.21 0.57
N HIS A 87 -13.61 -3.25 0.60
CA HIS A 87 -14.40 -2.57 1.63
C HIS A 87 -14.01 -3.00 3.06
N ASP A 88 -13.74 -4.29 3.26
CA ASP A 88 -13.33 -4.90 4.54
C ASP A 88 -11.81 -4.85 4.79
N GLY A 89 -11.04 -4.26 3.88
CA GLY A 89 -9.58 -4.13 4.03
C GLY A 89 -8.78 -5.42 3.85
N THR A 90 -9.40 -6.54 3.45
CA THR A 90 -8.73 -7.85 3.38
C THR A 90 -8.13 -8.18 2.02
N ARG A 91 -8.48 -7.45 0.96
CA ARG A 91 -7.98 -7.66 -0.41
C ARG A 91 -7.44 -6.37 -1.00
N LEU A 92 -6.24 -6.43 -1.56
CA LEU A 92 -5.56 -5.31 -2.19
C LEU A 92 -5.22 -5.65 -3.64
N ALA A 93 -5.38 -4.70 -4.56
CA ALA A 93 -4.83 -4.80 -5.91
C ALA A 93 -3.86 -3.65 -6.15
N GLY A 94 -2.72 -3.95 -6.78
CA GLY A 94 -1.70 -2.98 -7.15
C GLY A 94 -1.24 -3.17 -8.59
N SER A 95 -0.87 -2.07 -9.24
CA SER A 95 -0.36 -2.09 -10.61
C SER A 95 1.12 -1.76 -10.70
N SER A 96 1.81 -2.41 -11.63
CA SER A 96 3.16 -2.03 -12.09
C SER A 96 3.09 -1.56 -13.54
N TYR A 97 3.18 -0.26 -13.79
CA TYR A 97 3.08 0.29 -15.15
C TYR A 97 4.29 -0.06 -16.03
N PHE A 98 5.46 -0.22 -15.42
CA PHE A 98 6.72 -0.42 -16.17
C PHE A 98 7.08 -1.89 -16.37
N HIS A 99 6.22 -2.82 -15.96
CA HIS A 99 6.45 -4.25 -16.11
C HIS A 99 6.63 -4.65 -17.57
N ARG A 100 7.63 -5.52 -17.84
CA ARG A 100 7.92 -6.17 -19.14
C ARG A 100 7.75 -5.26 -20.37
N ALA A 101 8.63 -4.26 -20.49
CA ALA A 101 8.60 -3.29 -21.58
C ALA A 101 7.28 -2.48 -21.65
N GLN A 102 6.79 -2.05 -20.48
CA GLN A 102 5.60 -1.21 -20.33
C GLN A 102 4.28 -1.88 -20.76
N ARG A 103 4.23 -3.22 -20.67
CA ARG A 103 2.96 -3.96 -20.86
C ARG A 103 2.03 -3.82 -19.67
N GLY A 104 2.60 -3.53 -18.50
CA GLY A 104 1.87 -3.43 -17.26
C GLY A 104 1.73 -4.80 -16.59
N GLN A 105 1.39 -4.77 -15.31
CA GLN A 105 1.01 -5.94 -14.53
C GLN A 105 0.03 -5.47 -13.45
N VAL A 106 -0.97 -6.28 -13.13
CA VAL A 106 -1.81 -6.13 -11.93
C VAL A 106 -1.66 -7.37 -11.07
N ARG A 107 -1.37 -7.15 -9.79
CA ARG A 107 -1.30 -8.21 -8.78
C ARG A 107 -2.32 -7.97 -7.68
N VAL A 108 -3.00 -9.03 -7.28
CA VAL A 108 -4.04 -9.03 -6.24
C VAL A 108 -3.56 -9.86 -5.07
N PHE A 109 -3.72 -9.32 -3.87
CA PHE A 109 -3.26 -9.90 -2.62
C PHE A 109 -4.40 -10.00 -1.62
N ASP A 110 -4.40 -11.08 -0.84
CA ASP A 110 -5.28 -11.25 0.31
C ASP A 110 -4.46 -11.24 1.61
N LEU A 111 -4.99 -10.55 2.64
CA LEU A 111 -4.46 -10.57 4.00
C LEU A 111 -5.09 -11.73 4.77
N LEU A 112 -4.26 -12.67 5.23
CA LEU A 112 -4.71 -13.79 6.06
C LEU A 112 -4.23 -13.58 7.50
N ASP A 113 -5.16 -13.74 8.44
CA ASP A 113 -4.92 -13.71 9.89
C ASP A 113 -4.17 -12.46 10.40
N ASP A 114 -4.34 -11.33 9.71
CA ASP A 114 -3.72 -10.03 10.02
C ASP A 114 -2.19 -10.03 10.05
N ASN A 115 -1.55 -11.09 9.54
CA ASN A 115 -0.14 -11.30 9.75
C ASN A 115 0.68 -11.16 8.46
N GLU A 116 0.15 -11.56 7.29
CA GLU A 116 0.87 -11.44 6.02
C GLU A 116 -0.04 -11.33 4.80
N TRP A 117 0.46 -10.64 3.76
CA TRP A 117 -0.19 -10.48 2.46
C TRP A 117 0.28 -11.54 1.46
N TYR A 118 -0.67 -12.24 0.84
CA TYR A 118 -0.38 -13.33 -0.09
C TYR A 118 -0.87 -12.99 -1.48
N LEU A 119 -0.03 -13.17 -2.50
CA LEU A 119 -0.43 -13.07 -3.90
C LEU A 119 -1.48 -14.14 -4.22
N VAL A 120 -2.67 -13.72 -4.63
CA VAL A 120 -3.77 -14.63 -5.02
C VAL A 120 -4.02 -14.64 -6.52
N GLN A 121 -3.66 -13.56 -7.22
CA GLN A 121 -3.80 -13.48 -8.68
C GLN A 121 -2.80 -12.49 -9.27
N GLU A 122 -2.31 -12.80 -10.47
CA GLU A 122 -1.58 -11.88 -11.33
C GLU A 122 -2.20 -11.86 -12.73
N ALA A 123 -2.13 -10.70 -13.40
CA ALA A 123 -2.52 -10.50 -14.79
C ALA A 123 -1.50 -9.59 -15.50
N GLU A 124 -1.16 -9.95 -16.74
CA GLU A 124 -0.20 -9.26 -17.63
C GLU A 124 -0.87 -8.76 -18.92
#